data_AF-A0AAV5AXJ2-F1
#
_entry.id   AF-A0AAV5AXJ2-F1
#
_cell.length_a   1.000
_cell.length_b   1.000
_cell.length_c   1.000
_cell.angle_alpha   90.00
_cell.angle_beta   90.00
_cell.angle_gamma   90.00
#
_symmetry.space_group_name_H-M   'P 1'
#
loop_
_entity.id
_entity.type
_entity.pdbx_description
1 polymer ?
#
loop_
_entity_poly.entity_id
_entity_poly.type
_entity_poly.pdbx_seq_one_letter_code
_entity_poly.pdbx_strand_id
1 'polypeptide(L)'
;MNAALKNLYCLSEASLEILAKVSTALNFWYFCFKTKVQRGKINNELKNCLIEKCMNKPVFTNQSKSQICTKLQQAFPKNLANDVQKVADFVIDNDFSIHPNLVQEVIIKAEKLLIPSRIYDDNPPTAIGGLTNTQQTILNCLYLRHYNGFVRQKYLEKLIQNTQDYFVIPYIFQLLGEYVVEILAVVSEHINEKTIAHYQQFIAENPKYAQQTQSRMTSYWDAYYRTQSPDLKHYIGYKIFKTLKTKS
;
A
#
# COMPACT_ATOMS: atom_id res chain seq x y z
N MET A 1 1.34 -4.12 -48.87
CA MET A 1 0.62 -3.17 -48.00
C MET A 1 0.68 -3.68 -46.56
N ASN A 2 1.50 -3.15 -45.67
CA ASN A 2 2.56 -2.17 -45.85
C ASN A 2 3.57 -2.33 -44.71
N ALA A 3 4.84 -2.12 -45.06
CA ALA A 3 6.00 -1.97 -44.19
C ALA A 3 5.90 -0.79 -43.18
N ALA A 4 4.69 -0.26 -42.94
CA ALA A 4 4.38 0.80 -41.99
C ALA A 4 4.14 0.28 -40.56
N LEU A 5 3.89 -1.02 -40.36
CA LEU A 5 3.70 -1.59 -39.01
C LEU A 5 5.02 -1.95 -38.30
N LYS A 6 6.15 -1.99 -39.01
CA LYS A 6 7.47 -2.24 -38.38
C LYS A 6 8.09 -0.99 -37.75
N ASN A 7 7.61 0.21 -38.07
CA ASN A 7 8.22 1.48 -37.62
C ASN A 7 7.56 2.12 -36.38
N LEU A 8 6.47 1.57 -35.84
CA LEU A 8 5.73 2.21 -34.73
C LEU A 8 6.13 1.76 -33.32
N TYR A 9 7.04 0.78 -33.17
CA TYR A 9 7.47 0.28 -31.86
C TYR A 9 8.96 -0.05 -31.76
N CYS A 10 9.83 0.76 -32.38
CA CYS A 10 11.27 0.72 -32.05
C CYS A 10 11.54 1.43 -30.72
N LEU A 11 11.17 0.80 -29.62
CA LEU A 11 11.93 0.99 -28.38
C LEU A 11 13.08 -0.02 -28.44
N SER A 12 14.32 0.47 -28.39
CA SER A 12 15.51 -0.40 -28.32
C SER A 12 15.41 -1.32 -27.09
N GLU A 13 16.05 -2.49 -27.12
CA GLU A 13 16.08 -3.40 -25.95
C GLU A 13 16.56 -2.68 -24.67
N ALA A 14 17.45 -1.70 -24.81
CA ALA A 14 17.87 -0.82 -23.70
C ALA A 14 16.71 -0.01 -23.08
N SER A 15 15.70 0.37 -23.87
CA SER A 15 14.51 1.09 -23.41
C SER A 15 13.53 0.19 -22.64
N LEU A 16 13.44 -1.08 -23.04
CA LEU A 16 12.64 -2.10 -22.33
C LEU A 16 13.30 -2.51 -21.02
N GLU A 17 14.64 -2.57 -20.97
CA GLU A 17 15.36 -2.79 -19.72
C GLU A 17 15.19 -1.64 -18.71
N ILE A 18 15.17 -0.38 -19.17
CA ILE A 18 14.94 0.78 -18.30
C ILE A 18 13.50 0.76 -17.74
N LEU A 19 12.52 0.36 -18.55
CA LEU A 19 11.13 0.19 -18.11
C LEU A 19 10.93 -1.00 -17.15
N ALA A 20 11.73 -2.07 -17.29
CA ALA A 20 11.73 -3.20 -16.37
C ALA A 20 12.45 -2.93 -15.04
N LYS A 21 13.46 -2.04 -15.04
CA LYS A 21 14.25 -1.69 -13.85
C LYS A 21 13.56 -0.69 -12.90
N VAL A 22 12.48 -0.02 -13.33
CA VAL A 22 11.73 0.95 -12.51
C VAL A 22 10.35 0.38 -12.16
N SER A 23 10.32 -0.47 -11.13
CA SER A 23 9.08 -0.97 -10.52
C SER A 23 8.25 0.18 -9.95
N THR A 24 7.12 0.50 -10.60
CA THR A 24 5.83 0.84 -9.96
C THR A 24 4.78 1.22 -10.99
N ALA A 25 3.52 0.96 -10.63
CA ALA A 25 2.30 1.43 -11.30
C ALA A 25 2.27 2.94 -11.65
N LEU A 26 3.17 3.77 -11.10
CA LEU A 26 3.35 5.17 -11.50
C LEU A 26 3.74 5.33 -12.97
N ASN A 27 4.56 4.43 -13.54
CA ASN A 27 4.99 4.54 -14.93
C ASN A 27 3.90 4.13 -15.92
N PHE A 28 2.94 3.29 -15.52
CA PHE A 28 1.78 2.99 -16.36
C PHE A 28 0.92 4.25 -16.55
N TRP A 29 0.77 5.06 -15.50
CA TRP A 29 0.01 6.31 -15.58
C TRP A 29 0.75 7.40 -16.35
N TYR A 30 2.06 7.57 -16.15
CA TYR A 30 2.88 8.50 -16.94
C TYR A 30 2.96 8.11 -18.42
N PHE A 31 3.06 6.80 -18.72
CA PHE A 31 3.01 6.26 -20.07
C PHE A 31 1.64 6.49 -20.72
N CYS A 32 0.53 6.16 -20.06
CA CYS A 32 -0.82 6.43 -20.57
C CYS A 32 -1.11 7.92 -20.74
N PHE A 33 -0.57 8.79 -19.88
CA PHE A 33 -0.76 10.24 -19.95
C PHE A 33 0.04 10.89 -21.09
N LYS A 34 1.30 10.47 -21.33
CA LYS A 34 2.14 11.03 -22.41
C LYS A 34 1.83 10.50 -23.81
N THR A 35 1.33 9.27 -23.94
CA THR A 35 1.27 8.59 -25.25
C THR A 35 -0.04 8.77 -26.01
N LYS A 36 -1.06 9.47 -25.49
CA LYS A 36 -2.41 9.54 -26.11
C LYS A 36 -2.92 8.16 -26.55
N VAL A 37 -2.55 7.09 -25.85
CA VAL A 37 -3.05 5.75 -26.16
C VAL A 37 -4.53 5.73 -25.80
N GLN A 38 -5.38 5.69 -26.83
CA GLN A 38 -6.82 5.52 -26.67
C GLN A 38 -7.08 4.29 -25.81
N ARG A 39 -7.94 4.43 -24.80
CA ARG A 39 -8.35 3.44 -23.77
C ARG A 39 -9.06 2.20 -24.36
N GLY A 40 -8.47 1.54 -25.36
CA GLY A 40 -9.08 0.42 -26.07
C GLY A 40 -8.11 -0.56 -26.76
N LYS A 41 -6.78 -0.41 -26.63
CA LYS A 41 -5.81 -1.32 -27.26
C LYS A 41 -4.68 -1.77 -26.32
N ILE A 42 -5.04 -2.36 -25.18
CA ILE A 42 -4.11 -3.23 -24.45
C ILE A 42 -4.61 -4.64 -24.69
N ASN A 43 -3.86 -5.44 -25.46
CA ASN A 43 -4.27 -6.81 -25.76
C ASN A 43 -4.20 -7.67 -24.48
N ASN A 44 -4.91 -8.80 -24.50
CA ASN A 44 -5.01 -9.69 -23.33
C ASN A 44 -3.63 -10.26 -22.92
N GLU A 45 -2.69 -10.38 -23.84
CA GLU A 45 -1.32 -10.85 -23.55
C GLU A 45 -0.50 -9.84 -22.74
N LEU A 46 -0.59 -8.54 -23.05
CA LEU A 46 0.03 -7.47 -22.26
C LEU A 46 -0.63 -7.34 -20.89
N LYS A 47 -1.96 -7.49 -20.81
CA LYS A 47 -2.66 -7.59 -19.52
C LYS A 47 -2.16 -8.77 -18.69
N ASN A 48 -2.08 -9.96 -19.30
CA ASN A 48 -1.65 -11.17 -18.60
C ASN A 48 -0.17 -11.10 -18.19
N CYS A 49 0.71 -10.56 -19.04
CA CYS A 49 2.13 -10.35 -18.72
C CYS A 49 2.31 -9.33 -17.59
N LEU A 50 1.50 -8.26 -17.55
CA LEU A 50 1.48 -7.30 -16.45
C LEU A 50 0.92 -7.92 -15.16
N ILE A 51 -0.10 -8.78 -15.26
CA ILE A 51 -0.63 -9.52 -14.12
C ILE A 51 0.43 -10.49 -13.59
N GLU A 52 1.05 -11.32 -14.42
CA GLU A 52 2.12 -12.24 -14.01
C GLU A 52 3.32 -11.50 -13.39
N LYS A 53 3.75 -10.37 -13.96
CA LYS A 53 4.84 -9.56 -13.38
C LYS A 53 4.45 -8.80 -12.11
N CYS A 54 3.17 -8.45 -11.92
CA CYS A 54 2.67 -7.86 -10.68
C CYS A 54 2.40 -8.90 -9.58
N MET A 55 2.14 -10.15 -9.97
CA MET A 55 1.78 -11.26 -9.07
C MET A 55 3.01 -12.06 -8.62
N ASN A 56 4.10 -12.06 -9.40
CA ASN A 56 5.35 -12.71 -9.01
C ASN A 56 6.14 -11.86 -8.00
N LYS A 57 6.55 -12.47 -6.87
CA LYS A 57 7.46 -11.87 -5.88
C LYS A 57 8.72 -11.37 -6.62
N PRO A 58 9.02 -10.07 -6.63
CA PRO A 58 10.25 -9.60 -7.22
C PRO A 58 11.40 -10.13 -6.36
N VAL A 59 12.39 -10.77 -6.99
CA VAL A 59 13.60 -11.23 -6.32
C VAL A 59 14.46 -9.99 -6.06
N PHE A 60 14.27 -9.36 -4.90
CA PHE A 60 15.15 -8.31 -4.43
C PHE A 60 16.37 -8.97 -3.79
N THR A 61 17.57 -8.57 -4.23
CA THR A 61 18.85 -9.00 -3.66
C THR A 61 18.83 -8.97 -2.14
N ASN A 62 19.39 -10.02 -1.50
CA ASN A 62 19.43 -10.27 -0.06
C ASN A 62 19.61 -8.98 0.77
N GLN A 63 18.52 -8.45 1.31
CA GLN A 63 18.59 -7.36 2.28
C GLN A 63 19.24 -7.89 3.55
N SER A 64 20.24 -7.18 4.07
CA SER A 64 20.86 -7.60 5.33
C SER A 64 19.86 -7.43 6.48
N LYS A 65 19.97 -8.27 7.51
CA LYS A 65 19.15 -8.16 8.73
C LYS A 65 19.18 -6.73 9.29
N SER A 66 20.37 -6.11 9.31
CA SER A 66 20.57 -4.72 9.74
C SER A 66 19.79 -3.69 8.90
N GLN A 67 19.74 -3.87 7.57
CA GLN A 67 18.95 -3.00 6.69
C GLN A 67 17.45 -3.10 6.97
N ILE A 68 16.95 -4.33 7.19
CA ILE A 68 15.54 -4.56 7.53
C ILE A 68 15.22 -3.92 8.88
N CYS A 69 16.00 -4.21 9.92
CA CYS A 69 15.82 -3.60 11.25
C CYS A 69 15.78 -2.07 11.17
N THR A 70 16.72 -1.46 10.44
CA THR A 70 16.77 0.00 10.29
C THR A 70 15.48 0.55 9.66
N LYS A 71 14.98 -0.09 8.61
CA LYS A 71 13.72 0.33 7.96
C LYS A 71 12.51 0.16 8.88
N LEU A 72 12.45 -0.93 9.64
CA LEU A 72 11.36 -1.17 10.59
C LEU A 72 11.39 -0.14 11.73
N GLN A 73 12.56 0.17 12.29
CA GLN A 73 12.73 1.21 13.32
C GLN A 73 12.27 2.60 12.84
N GLN A 74 12.49 2.91 11.55
CA GLN A 74 12.02 4.17 10.96
C GLN A 74 10.51 4.19 10.66
N ALA A 75 9.85 3.03 10.66
CA ALA A 75 8.43 2.92 10.33
C ALA A 75 7.50 3.13 11.54
N PHE A 76 8.03 3.24 12.75
CA PHE A 76 7.26 3.39 13.99
C PHE A 76 7.80 4.51 14.88
N PRO A 77 6.95 5.06 15.78
CA PRO A 77 7.39 6.01 16.81
C PRO A 77 8.60 5.54 17.60
N LYS A 78 9.47 6.48 17.99
CA LYS A 78 10.70 6.15 18.73
C LYS A 78 10.45 5.48 20.07
N ASN A 79 9.34 5.80 20.74
CA ASN A 79 8.99 5.19 22.02
C ASN A 79 8.67 3.68 21.92
N LEU A 80 8.46 3.16 20.70
CA LEU A 80 8.22 1.74 20.44
C LEU A 80 9.48 0.98 19.99
N ALA A 81 10.66 1.61 19.97
CA ALA A 81 11.87 1.04 19.38
C ALA A 81 12.23 -0.37 19.90
N ASN A 82 12.04 -0.61 21.20
CA ASN A 82 12.31 -1.93 21.79
C ASN A 82 11.32 -3.01 21.29
N ASP A 83 10.03 -2.68 21.21
CA ASP A 83 9.02 -3.60 20.69
C ASP A 83 9.20 -3.84 19.19
N VAL A 84 9.56 -2.80 18.44
CA VAL A 84 9.89 -2.91 17.01
C VAL A 84 11.10 -3.82 16.79
N GLN A 85 12.12 -3.75 17.65
CA GLN A 85 13.26 -4.67 17.56
C GLN A 85 12.82 -6.12 17.78
N LYS A 86 11.97 -6.39 18.78
CA LYS A 86 11.44 -7.74 19.01
C LYS A 86 10.63 -8.27 17.83
N VAL A 87 9.83 -7.42 17.20
CA VAL A 87 9.07 -7.79 16.00
C VAL A 87 9.99 -7.99 14.79
N ALA A 88 11.02 -7.16 14.64
CA ALA A 88 12.02 -7.30 13.58
C ALA A 88 12.74 -8.66 13.68
N ASP A 89 13.22 -9.00 14.88
CA ASP A 89 13.88 -10.28 15.14
C ASP A 89 12.93 -11.45 14.82
N PHE A 90 11.64 -11.32 15.13
CA PHE A 90 10.63 -12.34 14.86
C PHE A 90 10.35 -12.55 13.36
N VAL A 91 10.31 -11.49 12.54
CA VAL A 91 9.96 -11.61 11.11
C VAL A 91 11.16 -11.93 10.22
N ILE A 92 12.36 -11.46 10.59
CA ILE A 92 13.57 -11.60 9.75
C ILE A 92 13.96 -13.06 9.53
N ASP A 93 13.59 -13.96 10.43
CA ASP A 93 13.92 -15.38 10.31
C ASP A 93 13.00 -16.16 9.33
N ASN A 94 12.02 -15.49 8.69
CA ASN A 94 10.96 -16.12 7.88
C ASN A 94 10.94 -15.72 6.38
N ASP A 95 12.09 -15.47 5.72
CA ASP A 95 12.15 -15.00 4.31
C ASP A 95 11.38 -13.68 4.05
N PHE A 96 11.39 -12.83 5.08
CA PHE A 96 10.80 -11.49 5.07
C PHE A 96 11.70 -10.50 4.33
N SER A 97 11.12 -9.72 3.42
CA SER A 97 11.83 -8.62 2.75
C SER A 97 10.95 -7.39 2.56
N ILE A 98 11.60 -6.23 2.49
CA ILE A 98 10.95 -4.93 2.30
C ILE A 98 11.29 -4.43 0.90
N HIS A 99 10.35 -3.80 0.20
CA HIS A 99 10.67 -3.15 -1.07
C HIS A 99 11.84 -2.15 -0.89
N PRO A 100 12.91 -2.21 -1.72
CA PRO A 100 14.16 -1.51 -1.43
C PRO A 100 14.03 0.01 -1.44
N ASN A 101 13.30 0.56 -2.41
CA ASN A 101 13.38 1.99 -2.75
C ASN A 101 12.10 2.79 -2.49
N LEU A 102 11.04 2.14 -2.01
CA LEU A 102 9.72 2.77 -1.94
C LEU A 102 9.27 2.84 -0.49
N VAL A 103 9.23 4.06 0.01
CA VAL A 103 8.77 4.40 1.35
C VAL A 103 7.72 5.49 1.25
N GLN A 104 6.82 5.48 2.22
CA GLN A 104 5.84 6.54 2.41
C GLN A 104 6.26 7.35 3.65
N GLU A 105 6.51 8.62 3.44
CA GLU A 105 6.76 9.56 4.53
C GLU A 105 5.43 10.05 5.10
N VAL A 106 5.30 10.01 6.42
CA VAL A 106 4.17 10.55 7.20
C VAL A 106 4.68 11.16 8.50
N ILE A 107 3.90 12.07 9.06
CA ILE A 107 4.10 12.67 10.38
C ILE A 107 3.05 12.14 11.34
N ILE A 108 3.43 11.81 12.56
CA ILE A 108 2.51 11.52 13.66
C ILE A 108 3.00 12.22 14.92
N LYS A 109 2.20 13.10 15.53
CA LYS A 109 2.59 13.86 16.73
C LYS A 109 3.99 14.51 16.61
N ALA A 110 4.25 15.16 15.48
CA ALA A 110 5.54 15.77 15.10
C ALA A 110 6.73 14.81 14.88
N GLU A 111 6.53 13.48 15.00
CA GLU A 111 7.53 12.49 14.60
C GLU A 111 7.36 12.09 13.14
N LYS A 112 8.47 12.01 12.41
CA LYS A 112 8.48 11.53 11.02
C LYS A 112 8.69 10.02 10.95
N LEU A 113 7.80 9.33 10.25
CA LEU A 113 7.93 7.91 9.93
C LEU A 113 8.19 7.68 8.45
N LEU A 114 8.93 6.62 8.15
CA LEU A 114 9.17 6.10 6.81
C LEU A 114 8.56 4.70 6.70
N ILE A 115 7.30 4.63 6.28
CA ILE A 115 6.54 3.38 6.20
C ILE A 115 6.90 2.65 4.90
N PRO A 116 7.30 1.37 4.94
CA PRO A 116 7.52 0.55 3.75
C PRO A 116 6.34 0.55 2.78
N SER A 117 6.58 0.70 1.47
CA SER A 117 5.48 0.63 0.51
C SER A 117 4.90 -0.78 0.34
N ARG A 118 5.76 -1.79 0.48
CA ARG A 118 5.42 -3.20 0.31
C ARG A 118 6.38 -4.06 1.14
N ILE A 119 5.83 -5.10 1.75
CA ILE A 119 6.60 -6.19 2.33
C ILE A 119 6.25 -7.49 1.60
N TYR A 120 7.20 -8.43 1.60
CA TYR A 120 7.06 -9.75 1.00
C TYR A 120 7.45 -10.80 2.03
N ASP A 121 6.54 -11.71 2.28
CA ASP A 121 6.69 -12.83 3.20
C ASP A 121 5.76 -13.95 2.74
N ASP A 122 6.32 -15.07 2.33
CA ASP A 122 5.52 -16.19 1.82
C ASP A 122 4.91 -17.04 2.94
N ASN A 123 5.39 -16.88 4.18
CA ASN A 123 4.91 -17.59 5.35
C ASN A 123 4.48 -16.63 6.49
N PRO A 124 3.44 -15.79 6.29
CA PRO A 124 2.96 -14.92 7.34
C PRO A 124 2.59 -15.73 8.59
N PRO A 125 3.05 -15.31 9.78
CA PRO A 125 2.92 -16.05 11.02
C PRO A 125 1.44 -16.29 11.34
N THR A 126 1.07 -17.56 11.52
CA THR A 126 -0.30 -17.95 11.87
C THR A 126 -0.54 -17.88 13.37
N ALA A 127 0.50 -18.11 14.18
CA ALA A 127 0.50 -17.96 15.63
C ALA A 127 1.51 -16.88 16.07
N ILE A 128 1.11 -16.06 17.03
CA ILE A 128 1.88 -14.93 17.58
C ILE A 128 2.43 -15.22 18.98
N GLY A 129 2.62 -16.51 19.30
CA GLY A 129 3.04 -16.97 20.61
C GLY A 129 4.33 -16.29 21.06
N GLY A 130 4.30 -15.69 22.26
CA GLY A 130 5.46 -15.00 22.85
C GLY A 130 5.55 -13.49 22.57
N LEU A 131 4.69 -12.91 21.72
CA LEU A 131 4.62 -11.47 21.51
C LEU A 131 3.63 -10.79 22.46
N THR A 132 4.00 -9.61 22.99
CA THR A 132 3.09 -8.75 23.76
C THR A 132 2.00 -8.14 22.87
N ASN A 133 0.93 -7.58 23.46
CA ASN A 133 -0.13 -6.92 22.69
C ASN A 133 0.39 -5.78 21.79
N THR A 134 1.36 -4.99 22.28
CA THR A 134 2.00 -3.93 21.50
C THR A 134 2.78 -4.51 20.32
N GLN A 135 3.55 -5.57 20.54
CA GLN A 135 4.33 -6.24 19.50
C GLN A 135 3.43 -6.89 18.45
N GLN A 136 2.31 -7.49 18.86
CA GLN A 136 1.28 -8.00 17.95
C GLN A 136 0.65 -6.88 17.12
N THR A 137 0.39 -5.71 17.72
CA THR A 137 -0.13 -4.53 17.01
C THR A 137 0.86 -4.03 15.97
N ILE A 138 2.14 -3.93 16.30
CA ILE A 138 3.23 -3.57 15.39
C ILE A 138 3.31 -4.58 14.23
N LEU A 139 3.31 -5.88 14.55
CA LEU A 139 3.32 -6.96 13.56
C LEU A 139 2.13 -6.82 12.59
N ASN A 140 0.92 -6.65 13.12
CA ASN A 140 -0.27 -6.52 12.30
C ASN A 140 -0.20 -5.27 11.39
N CYS A 141 0.34 -4.14 11.88
CA CYS A 141 0.57 -2.94 11.06
C CYS A 141 1.51 -3.23 9.89
N LEU A 142 2.60 -3.97 10.12
CA LEU A 142 3.53 -4.37 9.06
C LEU A 142 2.83 -5.19 7.97
N TYR A 143 1.98 -6.15 8.34
CA TYR A 143 1.26 -6.99 7.38
C TYR A 143 0.17 -6.25 6.60
N LEU A 144 -0.23 -5.04 7.00
CA LEU A 144 -1.03 -4.16 6.12
C LEU A 144 -0.25 -3.72 4.88
N ARG A 145 1.08 -3.87 4.87
CA ARG A 145 1.93 -3.59 3.70
C ARG A 145 2.22 -4.82 2.85
N HIS A 146 1.62 -5.96 3.17
CA HIS A 146 1.89 -7.20 2.47
C HIS A 146 1.45 -7.15 1.00
N TYR A 147 2.14 -7.92 0.14
CA TYR A 147 1.82 -7.94 -1.28
C TYR A 147 0.50 -8.62 -1.63
N ASN A 148 0.06 -9.55 -0.79
CA ASN A 148 -1.20 -10.25 -0.94
C ASN A 148 -2.35 -9.49 -0.22
N GLY A 149 -3.45 -9.21 -0.94
CA GLY A 149 -4.66 -8.58 -0.42
C GLY A 149 -5.35 -9.35 0.71
N PHE A 150 -5.39 -10.67 0.62
CA PHE A 150 -6.00 -11.53 1.64
C PHE A 150 -5.24 -11.45 2.98
N VAL A 151 -3.92 -11.38 2.92
CA VAL A 151 -3.08 -11.21 4.12
C VAL A 151 -3.37 -9.84 4.74
N ARG A 152 -3.40 -8.77 3.94
CA ARG A 152 -3.72 -7.42 4.46
C ARG A 152 -5.07 -7.38 5.16
N GLN A 153 -6.10 -7.96 4.56
CA GLN A 153 -7.43 -8.02 5.18
C GLN A 153 -7.41 -8.80 6.51
N LYS A 154 -6.82 -10.01 6.53
CA LYS A 154 -6.70 -10.84 7.74
C LYS A 154 -6.05 -10.09 8.90
N TYR A 155 -4.99 -9.34 8.62
CA TYR A 155 -4.26 -8.58 9.64
C TYR A 155 -4.96 -7.25 10.02
N LEU A 156 -5.73 -6.67 9.11
CA LEU A 156 -6.60 -5.53 9.42
C LEU A 156 -7.70 -5.94 10.39
N GLU A 157 -8.38 -7.05 10.16
CA GLU A 157 -9.43 -7.58 11.05
C GLU A 157 -8.92 -7.77 12.49
N LYS A 158 -7.68 -8.22 12.65
CA LYS A 158 -7.01 -8.30 13.97
C LYS A 158 -6.77 -6.92 14.61
N LEU A 159 -6.46 -5.89 13.83
CA LEU A 159 -6.20 -4.54 14.38
C LEU A 159 -7.49 -3.89 14.87
N ILE A 160 -8.53 -3.90 14.04
CA ILE A 160 -9.77 -3.15 14.31
C ILE A 160 -10.52 -3.66 15.54
N GLN A 161 -10.27 -4.92 15.93
CA GLN A 161 -10.88 -5.55 17.10
C GLN A 161 -10.12 -5.26 18.41
N ASN A 162 -8.83 -4.92 18.33
CA ASN A 162 -7.92 -5.05 19.48
C ASN A 162 -7.17 -3.77 19.87
N THR A 163 -7.22 -2.69 19.09
CA THR A 163 -6.48 -1.46 19.41
C THR A 163 -7.16 -0.20 18.87
N GLN A 164 -6.87 0.93 19.51
CA GLN A 164 -7.20 2.29 19.06
C GLN A 164 -5.95 3.18 19.01
N ASP A 165 -4.76 2.57 19.05
CA ASP A 165 -3.50 3.29 19.16
C ASP A 165 -3.27 4.20 17.97
N TYR A 166 -2.87 5.45 18.24
CA TYR A 166 -2.71 6.47 17.21
C TYR A 166 -1.69 6.08 16.12
N PHE A 167 -0.63 5.35 16.48
CA PHE A 167 0.42 4.96 15.54
C PHE A 167 -0.05 3.93 14.49
N VAL A 168 -1.23 3.32 14.69
CA VAL A 168 -1.84 2.38 13.74
C VAL A 168 -2.49 3.13 12.56
N ILE A 169 -2.94 4.37 12.79
CA ILE A 169 -3.72 5.15 11.81
C ILE A 169 -3.04 5.31 10.45
N PRO A 170 -1.73 5.63 10.35
CA PRO A 170 -1.08 5.75 9.05
C PRO A 170 -1.16 4.47 8.21
N TYR A 171 -1.10 3.30 8.86
CA TYR A 171 -1.13 2.01 8.20
C TYR A 171 -2.52 1.68 7.66
N ILE A 172 -3.57 1.92 8.45
CA ILE A 172 -4.96 1.70 8.01
C ILE A 172 -5.35 2.76 6.97
N PHE A 173 -4.97 4.02 7.17
CA PHE A 173 -5.31 5.11 6.24
C PHE A 173 -4.71 4.87 4.85
N GLN A 174 -3.51 4.28 4.75
CA GLN A 174 -2.90 3.92 3.47
C GLN A 174 -3.81 3.01 2.64
N LEU A 175 -4.54 2.08 3.27
CA LEU A 175 -5.44 1.15 2.59
C LEU A 175 -6.57 1.86 1.84
N LEU A 176 -6.96 3.07 2.25
CA LEU A 176 -7.97 3.89 1.57
C LEU A 176 -7.58 4.26 0.14
N GLY A 177 -6.27 4.29 -0.15
CA GLY A 177 -5.72 4.59 -1.46
C GLY A 177 -5.36 3.35 -2.26
N GLU A 178 -5.81 2.17 -1.86
CA GLU A 178 -5.57 0.90 -2.57
C GLU A 178 -6.79 0.47 -3.40
N TYR A 179 -6.57 -0.46 -4.33
CA TYR A 179 -7.59 -0.86 -5.32
C TYR A 179 -8.49 -2.02 -4.86
N VAL A 180 -8.45 -2.43 -3.58
CA VAL A 180 -9.22 -3.59 -3.09
C VAL A 180 -10.41 -3.10 -2.27
N VAL A 181 -11.60 -3.15 -2.86
CA VAL A 181 -12.83 -2.60 -2.26
C VAL A 181 -13.25 -3.32 -0.97
N GLU A 182 -12.97 -4.62 -0.87
CA GLU A 182 -13.29 -5.46 0.31
C GLU A 182 -12.54 -4.98 1.55
N ILE A 183 -11.28 -4.55 1.38
CA ILE A 183 -10.50 -3.95 2.46
C ILE A 183 -11.15 -2.65 2.94
N LEU A 184 -11.71 -1.84 2.03
CA LEU A 184 -12.38 -0.59 2.41
C LEU A 184 -13.61 -0.82 3.29
N ALA A 185 -14.32 -1.94 3.13
CA ALA A 185 -15.43 -2.31 4.00
C ALA A 185 -14.95 -2.52 5.43
N VAL A 186 -13.89 -3.30 5.62
CA VAL A 186 -13.27 -3.54 6.94
C VAL A 186 -12.70 -2.25 7.53
N VAL A 187 -12.04 -1.41 6.73
CA VAL A 187 -11.55 -0.10 7.20
C VAL A 187 -12.69 0.79 7.71
N SER A 188 -13.86 0.74 7.06
CA SER A 188 -15.01 1.55 7.46
C SER A 188 -15.52 1.23 8.86
N GLU A 189 -15.40 -0.02 9.32
CA GLU A 189 -15.75 -0.43 10.69
C GLU A 189 -14.84 0.21 11.74
N HIS A 190 -13.55 0.40 11.39
CA HIS A 190 -12.60 1.08 12.26
C HIS A 190 -12.80 2.60 12.28
N ILE A 191 -13.60 3.20 11.41
CA ILE A 191 -13.89 4.64 11.40
C ILE A 191 -15.22 4.86 12.11
N ASN A 192 -15.17 4.97 13.43
CA ASN A 192 -16.32 5.10 14.32
C ASN A 192 -16.10 6.24 15.34
N GLU A 193 -17.02 6.43 16.29
CA GLU A 193 -16.95 7.54 17.24
C GLU A 193 -15.66 7.56 18.09
N LYS A 194 -15.00 6.42 18.28
CA LYS A 194 -13.80 6.32 19.12
C LYS A 194 -12.51 6.67 18.38
N THR A 195 -12.50 6.54 17.06
CA THR A 195 -11.28 6.61 16.24
C THR A 195 -11.30 7.72 15.21
N ILE A 196 -12.46 8.28 14.87
CA ILE A 196 -12.59 9.30 13.83
C ILE A 196 -11.71 10.53 14.09
N ALA A 197 -11.59 10.94 15.36
CA ALA A 197 -10.73 12.05 15.77
C ALA A 197 -9.25 11.78 15.45
N HIS A 198 -8.79 10.54 15.59
CA HIS A 198 -7.43 10.17 15.23
C HIS A 198 -7.18 10.28 13.71
N TYR A 199 -8.13 9.85 12.88
CA TYR A 199 -8.00 10.03 11.43
C TYR A 199 -8.01 11.50 11.02
N GLN A 200 -8.89 12.31 11.62
CA GLN A 200 -8.95 13.75 11.35
C GLN A 200 -7.64 14.45 11.77
N GLN A 201 -7.09 14.10 12.93
CA GLN A 201 -5.79 14.58 13.37
C GLN A 201 -4.69 14.18 12.38
N PHE A 202 -4.65 12.92 11.95
CA PHE A 202 -3.65 12.43 11.00
C PHE A 202 -3.73 13.16 9.65
N ILE A 203 -4.94 13.45 9.16
CA ILE A 203 -5.15 14.26 7.95
C ILE A 203 -4.61 15.68 8.14
N ALA A 204 -4.85 16.30 9.31
CA ALA A 204 -4.36 17.64 9.61
C ALA A 204 -2.82 17.69 9.70
N GLU A 205 -2.20 16.64 10.24
CA GLU A 205 -0.74 16.49 10.28
C GLU A 205 -0.15 16.19 8.89
N ASN A 206 -0.92 15.58 7.98
CA ASN A 206 -0.45 15.09 6.68
C ASN A 206 -1.34 15.48 5.48
N PRO A 207 -1.61 16.77 5.24
CA PRO A 207 -2.60 17.19 4.24
C PRO A 207 -2.23 16.74 2.81
N LYS A 208 -0.94 16.80 2.45
CA LYS A 208 -0.47 16.36 1.12
C LYS A 208 -0.64 14.85 0.94
N TYR A 209 -0.30 14.06 1.95
CA TYR A 209 -0.47 12.61 1.90
C TYR A 209 -1.95 12.22 1.82
N ALA A 210 -2.80 12.86 2.63
CA ALA A 210 -4.25 12.65 2.59
C ALA A 210 -4.84 12.95 1.21
N GLN A 211 -4.42 14.06 0.58
CA GLN A 211 -4.83 14.39 -0.78
C GLN A 211 -4.38 13.33 -1.79
N GLN A 212 -3.12 12.88 -1.73
CA GLN A 212 -2.60 11.84 -2.61
C GLN A 212 -3.36 10.52 -2.46
N THR A 213 -3.65 10.09 -1.24
CA THR A 213 -4.43 8.89 -0.96
C THR A 213 -5.84 9.00 -1.53
N GLN A 214 -6.50 10.16 -1.38
CA GLN A 214 -7.81 10.39 -1.98
C GLN A 214 -7.76 10.38 -3.52
N SER A 215 -6.73 10.98 -4.13
CA SER A 215 -6.55 10.94 -5.59
C SER A 215 -6.40 9.50 -6.10
N ARG A 216 -5.61 8.67 -5.41
CA ARG A 216 -5.46 7.24 -5.74
C ARG A 216 -6.80 6.49 -5.64
N MET A 217 -7.56 6.72 -4.57
CA MET A 217 -8.90 6.15 -4.40
C MET A 217 -9.80 6.45 -5.61
N THR A 218 -9.84 7.71 -6.06
CA THR A 218 -10.63 8.10 -7.23
C THR A 218 -10.11 7.49 -8.53
N SER A 219 -8.79 7.40 -8.72
CA SER A 219 -8.19 6.77 -9.90
C SER A 219 -8.50 5.27 -9.97
N TYR A 220 -8.43 4.55 -8.84
CA TYR A 220 -8.77 3.13 -8.80
C TYR A 220 -10.25 2.86 -8.97
N TRP A 221 -11.11 3.73 -8.41
CA TRP A 221 -12.53 3.68 -8.73
C TRP A 221 -12.78 3.84 -10.24
N ASP A 222 -12.20 4.85 -10.90
CA ASP A 222 -12.33 5.05 -12.37
C ASP A 222 -11.92 3.78 -13.14
N ALA A 223 -10.76 3.22 -12.78
CA ALA A 223 -10.16 2.11 -13.52
C ALA A 223 -10.87 0.76 -13.33
N TYR A 224 -11.35 0.47 -12.12
CA TYR A 224 -11.79 -0.89 -11.74
C TYR A 224 -13.26 -0.98 -11.31
N TYR A 225 -13.82 0.10 -10.76
CA TYR A 225 -15.12 0.05 -10.08
C TYR A 225 -16.21 0.95 -10.68
N ARG A 226 -15.88 1.83 -11.64
CA ARG A 226 -16.86 2.73 -12.24
C ARG A 226 -17.99 1.97 -12.95
N THR A 227 -17.72 0.82 -13.56
CA THR A 227 -18.77 0.06 -14.25
C THR A 227 -19.80 -0.50 -13.27
N GLN A 228 -19.38 -0.94 -12.08
CA GLN A 228 -20.31 -1.43 -11.04
C GLN A 228 -20.89 -0.30 -10.18
N SER A 229 -20.17 0.82 -10.04
CA SER A 229 -20.59 2.00 -9.29
C SER A 229 -20.33 3.28 -10.11
N PRO A 230 -21.22 3.62 -11.07
CA PRO A 230 -20.98 4.72 -12.01
C PRO A 230 -20.90 6.11 -11.37
N ASP A 231 -21.58 6.31 -10.25
CA ASP A 231 -21.47 7.54 -9.46
C ASP A 231 -20.44 7.33 -8.34
N LEU A 232 -19.36 8.11 -8.39
CA LEU A 232 -18.31 8.12 -7.36
C LEU A 232 -18.89 8.35 -5.96
N LYS A 233 -19.99 9.11 -5.82
CA LYS A 233 -20.63 9.37 -4.52
C LYS A 233 -21.17 8.10 -3.85
N HIS A 234 -21.49 7.07 -4.64
CA HIS A 234 -21.96 5.79 -4.13
C HIS A 234 -20.81 4.84 -3.76
N TYR A 235 -19.60 5.08 -4.25
CA TYR A 235 -18.42 4.28 -3.94
C TYR A 235 -18.01 4.42 -2.46
N ILE A 236 -17.69 3.30 -1.82
CA ILE A 236 -17.37 3.25 -0.39
C ILE A 236 -16.17 4.12 -0.02
N GLY A 237 -15.12 4.14 -0.84
CA GLY A 237 -13.95 4.98 -0.61
C GLY A 237 -14.30 6.47 -0.58
N TYR A 238 -15.23 6.91 -1.43
CA TYR A 238 -15.71 8.30 -1.41
C TYR A 238 -16.50 8.60 -0.14
N LYS A 239 -17.39 7.69 0.28
CA LYS A 239 -18.17 7.85 1.52
C LYS A 239 -17.27 7.97 2.73
N ILE A 240 -16.23 7.13 2.83
CA ILE A 240 -15.22 7.22 3.90
C ILE A 240 -14.55 8.60 3.91
N PHE A 241 -14.00 9.05 2.78
CA PHE A 241 -13.35 10.37 2.71
C PHE A 241 -14.30 11.53 3.02
N LYS A 242 -15.59 11.41 2.67
CA LYS A 242 -16.61 12.41 3.04
C LYS A 242 -16.79 12.45 4.56
N THR A 243 -16.91 11.30 5.21
CA THR A 243 -17.01 11.20 6.68
C THR A 243 -15.79 11.83 7.35
N LEU A 244 -14.57 11.45 6.93
CA LEU A 244 -13.33 11.95 7.52
C LEU A 244 -13.12 13.47 7.37
N LYS A 245 -13.73 14.11 6.35
CA LYS A 245 -13.63 15.55 6.12
C LYS A 245 -14.73 16.37 6.79
N THR A 246 -15.75 15.71 7.32
CA THR A 246 -16.81 16.42 8.04
C THR A 246 -16.20 16.89 9.35
N LYS A 247 -16.22 18.21 9.59
CA LYS A 247 -15.78 18.76 10.87
C LYS A 247 -16.78 18.31 11.93
N SER A 248 -16.26 17.67 12.97
CA SER A 248 -16.99 17.36 14.20
C SER A 248 -17.21 18.63 15.01
#